data_AF-A0A7H9HWF7-F1
#
_entry.id   AF-A0A7H9HWF7-F1
#
_cell.length_a   1.000
_cell.length_b   1.000
_cell.length_c   1.000
_cell.angle_alpha   90.00
_cell.angle_beta   90.00
_cell.angle_gamma   90.00
#
_symmetry.space_group_name_H-M   'P 1'
#
loop_
_entity.id
_entity.type
_entity.pdbx_description
1 polymer ?
#
loop_
_entity_poly.entity_id
_entity_poly.type
_entity_poly.pdbx_seq_one_letter_code
_entity_poly.pdbx_strand_id
1 'polypeptide(L)'
;MTEIEFGQPLPRGLDYAVSFGIPSWSSALGYAEQKPEICAKMMTGYPRYFPQPSIQRLCEHFLQKYGSGSESCRPFPSYGLAHDCVEYVRSFKGGESNAHIEVETFKFDDVNEVEIAAVLAADDDFDIVKEYWKLRGECVSSRLATCLNQLCEAEASGSNTVRQELSRKISLTKAEGKTAKAIIKRRIVANHYQPFGLERKVVAADPERDVYLASSGMSSIFAVRKFLTFWEKKRNEATRELSGKNESILCDTAVVFGFPFKDTQVIMKKLGNCKFYGFGDSRDIAGLTKFLESDGQRVLAVFVETPTNPLLNMPDLKSLRQLADKHGFALVIDDTIGGVNIDVMPYADIVCTSLTKLFNGASNVMGGSIIINLQSTFHSSALEYFQSGAFEDLLWCEDAIALELNSRDYEDRTLRCNQNTEYLLSKVLQPEVGKIFKKVYYPTLSSAETLANYDSVRNGAGGYGCMFSLEFYNEKDAEAFYDSLHVYKGPSTGTNFTLACPYVHLAHHSELDDVSKFGINPNLVRVNIGLESNQWLLDKFSNAIEQVRRRSLDHS
;
A
#
# COMPACT_ATOMS: atom_id res chain seq x y z
N MET A 1 7.44 -26.56 -5.20
CA MET A 1 8.06 -25.41 -4.48
C MET A 1 7.09 -24.23 -4.28
N THR A 2 5.95 -24.14 -4.98
CA THR A 2 4.94 -23.08 -4.77
C THR A 2 3.86 -23.45 -3.75
N GLU A 3 3.78 -24.72 -3.34
CA GLU A 3 2.86 -25.18 -2.28
C GLU A 3 3.28 -24.60 -0.93
N ILE A 4 2.34 -23.92 -0.28
CA ILE A 4 2.52 -23.28 1.01
C ILE A 4 1.27 -23.47 1.85
N GLU A 5 1.44 -23.75 3.14
CA GLU A 5 0.32 -23.84 4.07
C GLU A 5 -0.24 -22.45 4.38
N PHE A 6 -1.51 -22.42 4.79
CA PHE A 6 -2.15 -21.18 5.20
C PHE A 6 -1.36 -20.50 6.33
N GLY A 7 -1.13 -19.19 6.23
CA GLY A 7 -0.51 -18.39 7.28
C GLY A 7 1.02 -18.47 7.38
N GLN A 8 1.68 -19.29 6.55
CA GLN A 8 3.15 -19.34 6.47
C GLN A 8 3.74 -18.16 5.69
N PRO A 9 4.98 -17.72 5.98
CA PRO A 9 5.67 -16.64 5.26
C PRO A 9 5.81 -16.97 3.78
N LEU A 10 5.64 -15.97 2.92
CA LEU A 10 5.65 -16.15 1.47
C LEU A 10 6.78 -15.35 0.80
N PRO A 11 7.77 -16.02 0.15
CA PRO A 11 7.94 -17.47 0.04
C PRO A 11 8.29 -18.17 1.36
N ARG A 12 8.16 -19.51 1.40
CA ARG A 12 8.42 -20.30 2.61
C ARG A 12 9.82 -20.03 3.17
N GLY A 13 9.90 -19.78 4.48
CA GLY A 13 11.16 -19.50 5.18
C GLY A 13 11.73 -18.10 4.95
N LEU A 14 11.00 -17.21 4.27
CA LEU A 14 11.42 -15.83 4.11
C LEU A 14 11.26 -15.05 5.43
N ASP A 15 12.38 -14.61 5.99
CA ASP A 15 12.37 -13.69 7.13
C ASP A 15 11.70 -12.36 6.77
N TYR A 16 10.95 -11.81 7.72
CA TYR A 16 10.26 -10.53 7.58
C TYR A 16 9.25 -10.48 6.42
N ALA A 17 8.76 -11.63 5.96
CA ALA A 17 7.84 -11.71 4.81
C ALA A 17 6.60 -10.84 5.00
N VAL A 18 6.38 -9.88 4.09
CA VAL A 18 5.19 -9.00 4.09
C VAL A 18 4.00 -9.61 3.35
N SER A 19 3.97 -10.93 3.23
CA SER A 19 2.88 -11.71 2.65
C SER A 19 2.86 -13.10 3.26
N PHE A 20 1.72 -13.78 3.16
CA PHE A 20 1.51 -15.11 3.72
C PHE A 20 0.72 -16.00 2.77
N GLY A 21 0.84 -17.31 2.97
CA GLY A 21 0.17 -18.34 2.16
C GLY A 21 -1.34 -18.37 2.34
N ILE A 22 -2.07 -18.45 1.23
CA ILE A 22 -3.52 -18.68 1.15
C ILE A 22 -3.77 -19.78 0.11
N PRO A 23 -3.60 -21.07 0.45
CA PRO A 23 -3.51 -22.13 -0.55
C PRO A 23 -4.79 -22.43 -1.34
N SER A 24 -5.96 -22.18 -0.74
CA SER A 24 -7.26 -22.52 -1.33
C SER A 24 -8.29 -21.40 -1.21
N TRP A 25 -9.30 -21.42 -2.07
CA TRP A 25 -10.44 -20.49 -2.03
C TRP A 25 -11.12 -20.53 -0.66
N SER A 26 -11.37 -21.74 -0.14
CA SER A 26 -11.93 -21.97 1.19
C SER A 26 -11.10 -21.36 2.32
N SER A 27 -9.76 -21.39 2.21
CA SER A 27 -8.88 -20.74 3.18
C SER A 27 -8.94 -19.21 3.09
N ALA A 28 -9.14 -18.66 1.89
CA ALA A 28 -9.33 -17.23 1.69
C ALA A 28 -10.65 -16.75 2.30
N LEU A 29 -11.75 -17.47 2.06
CA LEU A 29 -13.05 -17.19 2.67
C LEU A 29 -12.98 -17.31 4.19
N GLY A 30 -12.40 -18.39 4.72
CA GLY A 30 -12.25 -18.58 6.16
C GLY A 30 -11.43 -17.48 6.84
N TYR A 31 -10.39 -16.96 6.17
CA TYR A 31 -9.65 -15.80 6.66
C TYR A 31 -10.49 -14.52 6.64
N ALA A 32 -11.21 -14.27 5.54
CA ALA A 32 -12.06 -13.09 5.39
C ALA A 32 -13.22 -13.07 6.41
N GLU A 33 -13.77 -14.24 6.71
CA GLU A 33 -14.82 -14.49 7.71
C GLU A 33 -14.29 -14.54 9.16
N GLN A 34 -12.98 -14.40 9.36
CA GLN A 34 -12.32 -14.47 10.68
C GLN A 34 -12.58 -15.79 11.42
N LYS A 35 -12.64 -16.92 10.71
CA LYS A 35 -12.85 -18.24 11.33
C LYS A 35 -11.70 -18.60 12.28
N PRO A 36 -11.98 -18.87 13.57
CA PRO A 36 -10.94 -19.14 14.56
C PRO A 36 -9.94 -20.23 14.15
N GLU A 37 -10.41 -21.33 13.57
CA GLU A 37 -9.59 -22.47 13.14
C GLU A 37 -8.67 -22.17 11.95
N ILE A 38 -8.94 -21.11 11.20
CA ILE A 38 -8.09 -20.61 10.11
C ILE A 38 -7.11 -19.57 10.67
N CYS A 39 -7.62 -18.56 11.38
CA CYS A 39 -6.79 -17.49 11.94
C CYS A 39 -5.77 -18.00 12.97
N ALA A 40 -6.08 -19.05 13.72
CA ALA A 40 -5.15 -19.69 14.66
C ALA A 40 -3.90 -20.31 13.99
N LYS A 41 -3.92 -20.53 12.67
CA LYS A 41 -2.78 -21.06 11.90
C LYS A 41 -1.83 -19.97 11.39
N MET A 42 -2.18 -18.70 11.57
CA MET A 42 -1.36 -17.57 11.12
C MET A 42 -0.01 -17.54 11.86
N MET A 43 1.09 -17.77 11.13
CA MET A 43 2.43 -17.57 11.66
C MET A 43 2.94 -16.16 11.40
N THR A 44 2.52 -15.55 10.29
CA THR A 44 2.88 -14.20 9.90
C THR A 44 1.79 -13.58 9.04
N GLY A 45 1.90 -12.28 8.77
CA GLY A 45 1.06 -11.61 7.79
C GLY A 45 1.64 -10.28 7.35
N TYR A 46 0.81 -9.48 6.68
CA TYR A 46 1.18 -8.12 6.32
C TYR A 46 1.18 -7.26 7.60
N PRO A 47 2.30 -6.62 8.01
CA PRO A 47 2.45 -6.02 9.36
C PRO A 47 1.37 -5.02 9.80
N ARG A 48 0.72 -4.33 8.85
CA ARG A 48 -0.42 -3.44 9.15
C ARG A 48 -1.70 -4.18 9.59
N TYR A 49 -1.90 -5.41 9.13
CA TYR A 49 -3.08 -6.22 9.45
C TYR A 49 -2.78 -7.27 10.52
N PHE A 50 -1.57 -7.82 10.50
CA PHE A 50 -1.13 -8.86 11.42
C PHE A 50 0.30 -8.56 11.86
N PRO A 51 0.53 -8.21 13.14
CA PRO A 51 1.88 -7.99 13.66
C PRO A 51 2.70 -9.27 13.50
N GLN A 52 3.91 -9.17 12.95
CA GLN A 52 4.78 -10.33 12.78
C GLN A 52 5.30 -10.84 14.14
N PRO A 53 5.81 -12.08 14.22
CA PRO A 53 6.25 -12.68 15.49
C PRO A 53 7.22 -11.81 16.31
N SER A 54 8.16 -11.11 15.68
CA SER A 54 9.07 -10.21 16.41
C SER A 54 8.35 -9.01 17.03
N ILE A 55 7.35 -8.46 16.35
CA ILE A 55 6.50 -7.38 16.87
C ILE A 55 5.61 -7.92 18.00
N GLN A 56 5.09 -9.14 17.87
CA GLN A 56 4.29 -9.78 18.94
C GLN A 56 5.12 -9.97 20.22
N ARG A 57 6.36 -10.45 20.12
CA ARG A 57 7.29 -10.54 21.27
C ARG A 57 7.57 -9.17 21.91
N LEU A 58 7.70 -8.12 21.09
CA LEU A 58 7.83 -6.76 21.61
C LEU A 58 6.55 -6.30 22.33
N CYS A 59 5.37 -6.64 21.81
CA CYS A 59 4.10 -6.39 22.52
C CYS A 59 4.07 -7.10 23.87
N GLU A 60 4.51 -8.37 23.93
CA GLU A 60 4.58 -9.17 25.17
C GLU A 60 5.52 -8.53 26.19
N HIS A 61 6.67 -8.01 25.76
CA HIS A 61 7.59 -7.25 26.63
C HIS A 61 6.90 -6.07 27.32
N PHE A 62 6.21 -5.21 26.54
CA PHE A 62 5.48 -4.08 27.11
C PHE A 62 4.31 -4.51 28.00
N LEU A 63 3.56 -5.56 27.61
CA LEU A 63 2.45 -6.09 28.41
C LEU A 63 2.93 -6.66 29.75
N GLN A 64 4.06 -7.37 29.77
CA GLN A 64 4.60 -7.92 31.02
C GLN A 64 5.08 -6.83 31.99
N LYS A 65 5.59 -5.72 31.46
CA LYS A 65 6.19 -4.65 32.26
C LYS A 65 5.17 -3.61 32.71
N TYR A 66 4.20 -3.30 31.86
CA TYR A 66 3.27 -2.18 32.05
C TYR A 66 1.80 -2.56 31.94
N GLY A 67 1.48 -3.70 31.33
CA GLY A 67 0.10 -4.11 31.09
C GLY A 67 -0.64 -4.45 32.38
N SER A 68 -1.95 -4.21 32.36
CA SER A 68 -2.86 -4.49 33.45
C SER A 68 -4.14 -5.17 32.95
N GLY A 69 -4.72 -6.07 33.75
CA GLY A 69 -6.01 -6.70 33.43
C GLY A 69 -6.05 -7.43 32.07
N SER A 70 -6.98 -7.04 31.21
CA SER A 70 -7.23 -7.60 29.87
C SER A 70 -6.58 -6.79 28.74
N GLU A 71 -5.63 -5.91 29.06
CA GLU A 71 -5.03 -5.02 28.07
C GLU A 71 -4.27 -5.75 26.97
N SER A 72 -4.28 -5.12 25.79
CA SER A 72 -3.49 -5.49 24.62
C SER A 72 -2.61 -4.32 24.20
N CYS A 73 -1.54 -4.62 23.45
CA CYS A 73 -0.49 -3.66 23.14
C CYS A 73 -0.21 -3.50 21.63
N ARG A 74 0.11 -2.27 21.22
CA ARG A 74 0.71 -1.92 19.92
C ARG A 74 1.91 -0.98 20.08
N PRO A 75 3.13 -1.40 19.71
CA PRO A 75 4.33 -0.57 19.81
C PRO A 75 4.51 0.32 18.57
N PHE A 76 4.66 1.62 18.76
CA PHE A 76 4.91 2.62 17.72
C PHE A 76 6.38 3.06 17.72
N PRO A 77 6.96 3.40 16.55
CA PRO A 77 8.36 3.79 16.44
C PRO A 77 8.63 5.25 16.88
N SER A 78 7.60 6.00 17.27
CA SER A 78 7.75 7.34 17.85
C SER A 78 6.63 7.64 18.85
N TYR A 79 6.92 8.50 19.84
CA TYR A 79 5.91 9.01 20.77
C TYR A 79 4.80 9.80 20.06
N GLY A 80 5.15 10.61 19.05
CA GLY A 80 4.17 11.40 18.29
C GLY A 80 3.08 10.54 17.66
N LEU A 81 3.44 9.36 17.13
CA LEU A 81 2.47 8.41 16.58
C LEU A 81 1.59 7.74 17.62
N ALA A 82 2.18 7.34 18.76
CA ALA A 82 1.42 6.77 19.87
C ALA A 82 0.43 7.80 20.43
N HIS A 83 0.86 9.06 20.55
CA HIS A 83 0.01 10.17 20.96
C HIS A 83 -1.15 10.40 19.99
N ASP A 84 -0.88 10.50 18.69
CA ASP A 84 -1.93 10.61 17.67
C ASP A 84 -2.91 9.42 17.70
N CYS A 85 -2.42 8.22 18.01
CA CYS A 85 -3.26 7.03 18.17
C CYS A 85 -4.22 7.17 19.36
N VAL A 86 -3.72 7.58 20.53
CA VAL A 86 -4.56 7.77 21.73
C VAL A 86 -5.56 8.91 21.52
N GLU A 87 -5.16 10.01 20.89
CA GLU A 87 -6.09 11.08 20.53
C GLU A 87 -7.15 10.61 19.52
N TYR A 88 -6.77 9.72 18.60
CA TYR A 88 -7.73 9.08 17.70
C TYR A 88 -8.74 8.23 18.49
N VAL A 89 -8.30 7.38 19.42
CA VAL A 89 -9.21 6.59 20.29
C VAL A 89 -10.15 7.51 21.08
N ARG A 90 -9.62 8.56 21.72
CA ARG A 90 -10.41 9.54 22.47
C ARG A 90 -11.42 10.28 21.61
N SER A 91 -11.15 10.49 20.33
CA SER A 91 -12.12 11.12 19.42
C SER A 91 -13.39 10.28 19.19
N PHE A 92 -13.34 8.97 19.43
CA PHE A 92 -14.50 8.07 19.34
C PHE A 92 -15.14 7.78 20.71
N LYS A 93 -14.33 7.63 21.76
CA LYS A 93 -14.78 7.17 23.08
C LYS A 93 -14.92 8.29 24.12
N GLY A 94 -14.42 9.50 23.82
CA GLY A 94 -14.41 10.61 24.77
C GLY A 94 -13.53 10.33 25.99
N GLY A 95 -13.94 10.84 27.16
CA GLY A 95 -13.22 10.67 28.43
C GLY A 95 -13.33 9.28 29.07
N GLU A 96 -14.08 8.35 28.47
CA GLU A 96 -14.24 6.97 28.96
C GLU A 96 -13.10 6.04 28.52
N SER A 97 -12.23 6.51 27.62
CA SER A 97 -11.11 5.71 27.11
C SER A 97 -10.06 5.45 28.18
N ASN A 98 -9.59 4.20 28.27
CA ASN A 98 -8.48 3.79 29.13
C ASN A 98 -7.15 3.64 28.37
N ALA A 99 -7.14 3.95 27.06
CA ALA A 99 -5.94 3.87 26.25
C ALA A 99 -4.85 4.81 26.79
N HIS A 100 -3.66 4.26 27.04
CA HIS A 100 -2.53 4.99 27.58
C HIS A 100 -1.22 4.61 26.86
N ILE A 101 -0.18 5.43 27.07
CA ILE A 101 1.10 5.33 26.37
C ILE A 101 2.18 5.03 27.39
N GLU A 102 2.98 4.01 27.10
CA GLU A 102 4.19 3.68 27.84
C GLU A 102 5.40 3.80 26.92
N VAL A 103 6.45 4.46 27.39
CA VAL A 103 7.63 4.77 26.60
C VAL A 103 8.83 4.07 27.20
N GLU A 104 9.58 3.35 26.36
CA GLU A 104 10.84 2.72 26.77
C GLU A 104 11.97 3.09 25.80
N THR A 105 13.10 3.49 26.39
CA THR A 105 14.35 3.77 25.67
C THR A 105 15.27 2.56 25.76
N PHE A 106 15.51 1.92 24.62
CA PHE A 106 16.39 0.77 24.47
C PHE A 106 17.82 1.25 24.18
N LYS A 107 18.74 1.05 25.14
CA LYS A 107 20.11 1.56 25.08
C LYS A 107 21.11 0.46 24.67
N PHE A 108 21.64 0.58 23.45
CA PHE A 108 22.68 -0.31 22.95
C PHE A 108 24.04 0.06 23.59
N ASP A 109 24.37 1.34 23.61
CA ASP A 109 25.52 1.96 24.29
C ASP A 109 25.21 3.42 24.69
N ASP A 110 26.24 4.20 25.04
CA ASP A 110 26.13 5.59 25.50
C ASP A 110 25.65 6.57 24.41
N VAL A 111 25.70 6.19 23.13
CA VAL A 111 25.36 7.07 21.99
C VAL A 111 24.26 6.49 21.09
N ASN A 112 23.97 5.20 21.20
CA ASN A 112 22.98 4.48 20.43
C ASN A 112 21.81 4.05 21.30
N GLU A 113 20.71 4.76 21.13
CA GLU A 113 19.42 4.36 21.68
C GLU A 113 18.33 4.38 20.62
N VAL A 114 17.23 3.68 20.94
CA VAL A 114 15.97 3.70 20.20
C VAL A 114 14.83 3.81 21.22
N GLU A 115 13.94 4.77 21.01
CA GLU A 115 12.73 4.91 21.80
C GLU A 115 11.56 4.21 21.11
N ILE A 116 10.76 3.46 21.88
CA ILE A 116 9.50 2.88 21.42
C ILE A 116 8.40 3.35 22.36
N ALA A 117 7.28 3.79 21.78
CA ALA A 117 6.08 4.17 22.52
C ALA A 117 5.00 3.11 22.27
N ALA A 118 4.61 2.38 23.31
CA ALA A 118 3.54 1.39 23.24
C ALA A 118 2.20 2.01 23.65
N VAL A 119 1.16 1.77 22.86
CA VAL A 119 -0.21 2.05 23.27
C VAL A 119 -0.82 0.78 23.84
N LEU A 120 -1.25 0.86 25.10
CA LEU A 120 -1.96 -0.19 25.81
C LEU A 120 -3.42 0.23 25.98
N ALA A 121 -4.34 -0.71 25.73
CA ALA A 121 -5.77 -0.48 25.87
C ALA A 121 -6.51 -1.81 26.07
N ALA A 122 -7.67 -1.77 26.73
CA ALA A 122 -8.52 -2.94 26.90
C ALA A 122 -9.63 -2.99 25.84
N ASP A 123 -10.12 -4.21 25.56
CA ASP A 123 -11.38 -4.48 24.85
C ASP A 123 -11.62 -3.57 23.62
N ASP A 124 -12.72 -2.80 23.63
CA ASP A 124 -13.19 -1.95 22.53
C ASP A 124 -12.17 -0.86 22.13
N ASP A 125 -11.44 -0.28 23.08
CA ASP A 125 -10.45 0.76 22.80
C ASP A 125 -9.33 0.18 21.93
N PHE A 126 -8.95 -1.08 22.19
CA PHE A 126 -7.92 -1.76 21.43
C PHE A 126 -8.36 -2.08 19.99
N ASP A 127 -9.65 -2.27 19.73
CA ASP A 127 -10.16 -2.39 18.36
C ASP A 127 -9.92 -1.12 17.55
N ILE A 128 -10.08 0.05 18.17
CA ILE A 128 -9.79 1.35 17.56
C ILE A 128 -8.28 1.54 17.38
N VAL A 129 -7.46 1.11 18.34
CA VAL A 129 -5.99 1.11 18.20
C VAL A 129 -5.55 0.24 17.01
N LYS A 130 -6.11 -0.97 16.85
CA LYS A 130 -5.85 -1.84 15.70
C LYS A 130 -6.26 -1.20 14.38
N GLU A 131 -7.42 -0.52 14.35
CA GLU A 131 -7.86 0.22 13.17
C GLU A 131 -6.88 1.35 12.82
N TYR A 132 -6.50 2.18 13.80
CA TYR A 132 -5.55 3.28 13.59
C TYR A 132 -4.20 2.76 13.09
N TRP A 133 -3.65 1.72 13.75
CA TRP A 133 -2.43 1.03 13.33
C TRP A 133 -2.46 0.62 11.87
N LYS A 134 -3.55 -0.06 11.48
CA LYS A 134 -3.78 -0.50 10.11
C LYS A 134 -3.79 0.71 9.17
N LEU A 135 -4.66 1.68 9.40
CA LEU A 135 -4.87 2.80 8.48
C LEU A 135 -3.65 3.71 8.34
N ARG A 136 -2.97 4.00 9.45
CA ARG A 136 -1.76 4.83 9.46
C ARG A 136 -0.60 4.15 8.75
N GLY A 137 -0.40 2.87 9.00
CA GLY A 137 0.62 2.06 8.35
C GLY A 137 2.07 2.38 8.73
N GLU A 138 2.27 3.12 9.82
CA GLU A 138 3.57 3.35 10.46
C GLU A 138 3.69 2.42 11.65
N CYS A 139 4.10 1.20 11.34
CA CYS A 139 4.32 0.13 12.30
C CYS A 139 5.79 0.12 12.75
N VAL A 140 6.08 -0.36 13.96
CA VAL A 140 7.44 -0.79 14.28
C VAL A 140 7.89 -1.84 13.27
N SER A 141 9.07 -1.63 12.69
CA SER A 141 9.68 -2.57 11.75
C SER A 141 9.88 -3.92 12.41
N SER A 142 9.61 -5.00 11.69
CA SER A 142 9.90 -6.35 12.18
C SER A 142 11.39 -6.58 12.41
N ARG A 143 12.27 -5.92 11.64
CA ARG A 143 13.73 -5.96 11.83
C ARG A 143 14.13 -5.19 13.09
N LEU A 144 13.54 -4.02 13.30
CA LEU A 144 13.71 -3.26 14.54
C LEU A 144 13.26 -4.08 15.75
N ALA A 145 12.05 -4.63 15.72
CA ALA A 145 11.54 -5.47 16.80
C ALA A 145 12.45 -6.68 17.08
N THR A 146 12.98 -7.34 16.05
CA THR A 146 13.98 -8.41 16.24
C THR A 146 15.22 -7.92 16.95
N CYS A 147 15.77 -6.77 16.54
CA CYS A 147 16.94 -6.17 17.17
C CYS A 147 16.69 -5.83 18.65
N LEU A 148 15.54 -5.25 18.97
CA LEU A 148 15.16 -4.92 20.35
C LEU A 148 14.96 -6.16 21.22
N ASN A 149 14.29 -7.20 20.71
CA ASN A 149 14.14 -8.46 21.43
C ASN A 149 15.50 -9.09 21.76
N GLN A 150 16.46 -9.07 20.81
CA GLN A 150 17.82 -9.57 21.05
C GLN A 150 18.55 -8.76 22.15
N LEU A 151 18.32 -7.45 22.21
CA LEU A 151 18.87 -6.62 23.27
C LEU A 151 18.28 -7.01 24.63
N CYS A 152 16.96 -7.16 24.74
CA CYS A 152 16.30 -7.62 25.97
C CYS A 152 16.80 -9.00 26.43
N GLU A 153 16.97 -9.94 25.50
CA GLU A 153 17.52 -11.28 25.78
C GLU A 153 18.98 -11.20 26.28
N ALA A 154 19.80 -10.30 25.70
CA ALA A 154 21.18 -10.08 26.14
C ALA A 154 21.25 -9.47 27.54
N GLU A 155 20.36 -8.53 27.87
CA GLU A 155 20.26 -7.91 29.19
C GLU A 155 19.79 -8.93 30.25
N ALA A 156 18.77 -9.72 29.94
CA ALA A 156 18.26 -10.76 30.84
C ALA A 156 19.31 -11.86 31.13
N SER A 157 20.17 -12.17 30.17
CA SER A 157 21.25 -13.17 30.32
C SER A 157 22.55 -12.60 30.89
N GLY A 158 22.67 -11.27 31.05
CA GLY A 158 23.92 -10.62 31.44
C GLY A 158 25.06 -10.74 30.41
N SER A 159 24.72 -10.99 29.14
CA SER A 159 25.69 -11.26 28.07
C SER A 159 26.30 -9.98 27.50
N ASN A 160 27.44 -9.55 28.06
CA ASN A 160 28.16 -8.37 27.58
C ASN A 160 28.64 -8.51 26.12
N THR A 161 29.00 -9.72 25.67
CA THR A 161 29.48 -9.95 24.30
C THR A 161 28.38 -9.67 23.26
N VAL A 162 27.17 -10.18 23.50
CA VAL A 162 26.04 -9.95 22.59
C VAL A 162 25.66 -8.47 22.56
N ARG A 163 25.65 -7.79 23.71
CA ARG A 163 25.40 -6.35 23.78
C ARG A 163 26.41 -5.54 22.97
N GLN A 164 27.71 -5.83 23.11
CA GLN A 164 28.76 -5.17 22.34
C GLN A 164 28.61 -5.42 20.82
N GLU A 165 28.24 -6.63 20.42
CA GLU A 165 28.00 -6.96 19.01
C GLU A 165 26.81 -6.19 18.44
N LEU A 166 25.68 -6.15 19.16
CA LEU A 166 24.51 -5.38 18.78
C LEU A 166 24.82 -3.89 18.66
N SER A 167 25.63 -3.34 19.59
CA SER A 167 26.01 -1.92 19.55
C SER A 167 26.89 -1.56 18.35
N ARG A 168 27.84 -2.43 18.02
CA ARG A 168 28.66 -2.26 16.80
C ARG A 168 27.79 -2.37 15.55
N LYS A 169 26.87 -3.33 15.52
CA LYS A 169 25.95 -3.55 14.41
C LYS A 169 25.06 -2.32 14.20
N ILE A 170 24.39 -1.82 15.25
CA ILE A 170 23.44 -0.71 15.12
C ILE A 170 24.10 0.57 14.62
N SER A 171 25.33 0.87 15.08
CA SER A 171 26.10 2.02 14.63
C SER A 171 26.38 1.97 13.14
N LEU A 172 26.87 0.83 12.65
CA LEU A 172 27.16 0.60 11.23
C LEU A 172 25.88 0.70 10.39
N THR A 173 24.84 0.00 10.82
CA THR A 173 23.57 -0.08 10.09
C THR A 173 22.85 1.27 10.04
N LYS A 174 22.93 2.13 11.07
CA LYS A 174 22.38 3.50 11.00
C LYS A 174 23.07 4.32 9.89
N ALA A 175 24.40 4.22 9.75
CA ALA A 175 25.15 4.93 8.71
C ALA A 175 24.86 4.38 7.30
N GLU A 176 24.82 3.06 7.15
CA GLU A 176 24.45 2.38 5.89
C GLU A 176 23.01 2.69 5.51
N GLY A 177 22.08 2.69 6.47
CA GLY A 177 20.68 3.03 6.27
C GLY A 177 20.49 4.45 5.77
N LYS A 178 21.22 5.43 6.30
CA LYS A 178 21.21 6.81 5.79
C LYS A 178 21.65 6.87 4.32
N THR A 179 22.69 6.13 3.98
CA THR A 179 23.19 6.03 2.61
C THR A 179 22.16 5.36 1.69
N ALA A 180 21.56 4.26 2.15
CA ALA A 180 20.52 3.54 1.42
C ALA A 180 19.29 4.41 1.14
N LYS A 181 18.81 5.19 2.12
CA LYS A 181 17.72 6.15 1.92
C LYS A 181 18.03 7.17 0.82
N ALA A 182 19.23 7.78 0.83
CA ALA A 182 19.65 8.73 -0.19
C ALA A 182 19.75 8.10 -1.60
N ILE A 183 20.13 6.82 -1.70
CA ILE A 183 20.13 6.07 -2.96
C ILE A 183 18.69 5.80 -3.43
N ILE A 184 17.81 5.35 -2.53
CA ILE A 184 16.40 5.09 -2.84
C ILE A 184 15.73 6.37 -3.36
N LYS A 185 15.90 7.51 -2.69
CA LYS A 185 15.33 8.79 -3.13
C LYS A 185 15.82 9.18 -4.53
N ARG A 186 17.13 9.05 -4.80
CA ARG A 186 17.70 9.27 -6.15
C ARG A 186 17.11 8.34 -7.19
N ARG A 187 16.92 7.06 -6.85
CA ARG A 187 16.30 6.06 -7.73
C ARG A 187 14.84 6.39 -8.01
N ILE A 188 14.08 6.85 -7.00
CA ILE A 188 12.69 7.30 -7.17
C ILE A 188 12.63 8.46 -8.16
N VAL A 189 13.49 9.48 -8.02
CA VAL A 189 13.56 10.60 -8.98
C VAL A 189 13.93 10.08 -10.38
N ALA A 190 14.95 9.23 -10.51
CA ALA A 190 15.33 8.66 -11.81
C ALA A 190 14.16 7.90 -12.46
N ASN A 191 13.44 7.06 -11.72
CA ASN A 191 12.31 6.29 -12.22
C ASN A 191 11.13 7.17 -12.69
N HIS A 192 10.95 8.37 -12.15
CA HIS A 192 9.83 9.25 -12.52
C HIS A 192 10.21 10.29 -13.56
N TYR A 193 11.47 10.71 -13.60
CA TYR A 193 11.93 11.79 -14.47
C TYR A 193 12.83 11.31 -15.62
N GLN A 194 13.48 10.15 -15.50
CA GLN A 194 14.35 9.56 -16.51
C GLN A 194 14.22 8.02 -16.56
N PRO A 195 12.99 7.47 -16.64
CA PRO A 195 12.79 6.03 -16.62
C PRO A 195 13.53 5.37 -17.77
N PHE A 196 14.18 4.23 -17.50
CA PHE A 196 14.93 3.45 -18.49
C PHE A 196 16.11 4.21 -19.11
N GLY A 197 16.63 5.24 -18.42
CA GLY A 197 17.71 6.09 -18.93
C GLY A 197 17.30 7.02 -20.07
N LEU A 198 15.99 7.21 -20.30
CA LEU A 198 15.48 8.11 -21.33
C LEU A 198 15.50 9.55 -20.82
N GLU A 199 16.14 10.47 -21.56
CA GLU A 199 16.19 11.89 -21.21
C GLU A 199 14.79 12.53 -21.28
N ARG A 200 14.50 13.37 -20.27
CA ARG A 200 13.27 14.17 -20.20
C ARG A 200 13.59 15.66 -20.20
N LYS A 201 12.72 16.46 -20.82
CA LYS A 201 12.85 17.93 -20.92
C LYS A 201 12.26 18.70 -19.72
N VAL A 202 12.06 18.04 -18.58
CA VAL A 202 11.41 18.63 -17.39
C VAL A 202 12.43 18.73 -16.25
N VAL A 203 12.37 19.82 -15.47
CA VAL A 203 13.19 19.97 -14.26
C VAL A 203 12.80 18.88 -13.26
N ALA A 204 13.78 18.06 -12.89
CA ALA A 204 13.57 16.97 -11.94
C ALA A 204 13.43 17.49 -10.51
N ALA A 205 12.66 16.75 -9.70
CA ALA A 205 12.61 16.92 -8.26
C ALA A 205 14.02 16.73 -7.64
N ASP A 206 14.35 17.51 -6.62
CA ASP A 206 15.55 17.28 -5.81
C ASP A 206 15.31 16.07 -4.89
N PRO A 207 16.14 15.01 -4.94
CA PRO A 207 15.93 13.82 -4.12
C PRO A 207 15.91 14.09 -2.62
N GLU A 208 16.64 15.07 -2.09
CA GLU A 208 16.70 15.33 -0.65
C GLU A 208 15.62 16.30 -0.18
N ARG A 209 15.22 17.24 -1.04
CA ARG A 209 14.22 18.27 -0.70
C ARG A 209 12.80 17.85 -1.04
N ASP A 210 12.59 17.21 -2.19
CA ASP A 210 11.27 17.04 -2.79
C ASP A 210 10.75 15.59 -2.70
N VAL A 211 11.55 14.67 -2.15
CA VAL A 211 11.20 13.24 -1.96
C VAL A 211 11.29 12.81 -0.49
N TYR A 212 10.22 12.19 -0.01
CA TYR A 212 10.09 11.68 1.35
C TYR A 212 9.84 10.18 1.34
N LEU A 213 10.41 9.47 2.32
CA LEU A 213 10.22 8.04 2.50
C LEU A 213 9.32 7.80 3.71
N ALA A 214 8.39 6.86 3.57
CA ALA A 214 7.46 6.46 4.63
C ALA A 214 7.55 4.94 4.86
N SER A 215 7.06 4.46 6.00
CA SER A 215 7.16 3.05 6.39
C SER A 215 6.27 2.11 5.56
N SER A 216 5.26 2.64 4.85
CA SER A 216 4.40 1.90 3.93
C SER A 216 3.77 2.82 2.87
N GLY A 217 3.16 2.24 1.84
CA GLY A 217 2.39 3.03 0.86
C GLY A 217 1.20 3.77 1.51
N MET A 218 0.55 3.16 2.50
CA MET A 218 -0.58 3.79 3.18
C MET A 218 -0.16 4.93 4.11
N SER A 219 1.03 4.85 4.71
CA SER A 219 1.58 5.98 5.46
C SER A 219 1.90 7.17 4.56
N SER A 220 2.31 6.94 3.30
CA SER A 220 2.45 8.03 2.31
C SER A 220 1.11 8.72 2.07
N ILE A 221 0.05 7.95 1.76
CA ILE A 221 -1.30 8.48 1.52
C ILE A 221 -1.84 9.22 2.75
N PHE A 222 -1.65 8.66 3.95
CA PHE A 222 -2.09 9.27 5.19
C PHE A 222 -1.36 10.59 5.47
N ALA A 223 -0.04 10.63 5.31
CA ALA A 223 0.77 11.84 5.51
C ALA A 223 0.36 12.95 4.54
N VAL A 224 0.11 12.63 3.27
CA VAL A 224 -0.38 13.59 2.27
C VAL A 224 -1.78 14.10 2.64
N ARG A 225 -2.68 13.24 3.14
CA ARG A 225 -4.00 13.68 3.59
C ARG A 225 -3.92 14.63 4.79
N LYS A 226 -3.00 14.40 5.73
CA LYS A 226 -2.72 15.29 6.88
C LYS A 226 -2.11 16.63 6.41
N PHE A 227 -1.16 16.59 5.47
CA PHE A 227 -0.62 17.78 4.82
C PHE A 227 -1.74 18.64 4.22
N LEU A 228 -2.67 18.05 3.46
CA LEU A 228 -3.76 18.81 2.83
C LEU A 228 -4.71 19.44 3.87
N THR A 229 -4.97 18.78 5.00
CA THR A 229 -5.69 19.41 6.13
C THR A 229 -4.91 20.60 6.68
N PHE A 230 -3.60 20.45 6.86
CA PHE A 230 -2.73 21.54 7.36
C PHE A 230 -2.73 22.73 6.39
N TRP A 231 -2.57 22.47 5.09
CA TRP A 231 -2.61 23.49 4.05
C TRP A 231 -3.94 24.26 4.06
N GLU A 232 -5.06 23.55 4.15
CA GLU A 232 -6.38 24.20 4.17
C GLU A 232 -6.56 25.08 5.42
N LYS A 233 -6.12 24.61 6.59
CA LYS A 233 -6.16 25.41 7.83
C LYS A 233 -5.38 26.72 7.69
N LYS A 234 -4.16 26.65 7.15
CA LYS A 234 -3.34 27.85 6.91
C LYS A 234 -3.93 28.80 5.89
N ARG A 235 -4.41 28.27 4.76
CA ARG A 235 -5.08 29.05 3.71
C ARG A 235 -6.28 29.81 4.30
N ASN A 236 -7.01 29.14 5.18
CA ASN A 236 -8.17 29.68 5.85
C ASN A 236 -7.83 30.76 6.88
N GLU A 237 -6.78 30.56 7.69
CA GLU A 237 -6.23 31.58 8.61
C GLU A 237 -5.80 32.84 7.86
N ALA A 238 -5.00 32.69 6.80
CA ALA A 238 -4.57 33.83 5.97
C ALA A 238 -5.76 34.57 5.33
N THR A 239 -6.81 33.85 4.93
CA THR A 239 -8.03 34.46 4.38
C THR A 239 -8.80 35.26 5.44
N ARG A 240 -8.86 34.78 6.69
CA ARG A 240 -9.50 35.50 7.80
C ARG A 240 -8.76 36.79 8.13
N GLU A 241 -7.43 36.73 8.19
CA GLU A 241 -6.58 37.90 8.42
C GLU A 241 -6.77 38.99 7.35
N LEU A 242 -6.87 38.59 6.08
CA LEU A 242 -7.05 39.51 4.96
C LEU A 242 -8.48 40.09 4.87
N SER A 243 -9.50 39.28 5.16
CA SER A 243 -10.91 39.69 4.95
C SER A 243 -11.57 40.35 6.16
N GLY A 244 -11.01 40.18 7.37
CA GLY A 244 -11.59 40.70 8.62
C GLY A 244 -12.95 40.10 8.99
N LYS A 245 -13.42 39.07 8.26
CA LYS A 245 -14.68 38.37 8.49
C LYS A 245 -14.40 37.00 9.14
N ASN A 246 -15.21 36.64 10.13
CA ASN A 246 -15.14 35.33 10.80
C ASN A 246 -15.74 34.18 9.97
N GLU A 247 -16.40 34.47 8.85
CA GLU A 247 -16.92 33.44 7.95
C GLU A 247 -15.80 32.85 7.10
N SER A 248 -15.37 31.65 7.45
CA SER A 248 -14.59 30.84 6.53
C SER A 248 -14.87 29.36 6.76
N ILE A 249 -15.23 28.67 5.68
CA ILE A 249 -15.62 27.27 5.68
C ILE A 249 -14.40 26.46 5.21
N LEU A 250 -13.78 25.75 6.15
CA LEU A 250 -12.75 24.76 5.85
C LEU A 250 -13.35 23.71 4.91
N CYS A 251 -12.63 23.36 3.83
CA CYS A 251 -12.98 22.21 3.03
C CYS A 251 -12.18 20.99 3.49
N ASP A 252 -12.90 19.98 3.93
CA ASP A 252 -12.35 18.67 4.28
C ASP A 252 -12.76 17.59 3.27
N THR A 253 -13.47 17.95 2.20
CA THR A 253 -13.99 17.01 1.20
C THR A 253 -12.86 16.49 0.32
N ALA A 254 -12.51 15.21 0.48
CA ALA A 254 -11.63 14.48 -0.42
C ALA A 254 -12.45 13.66 -1.43
N VAL A 255 -12.03 13.67 -2.68
CA VAL A 255 -12.56 12.78 -3.72
C VAL A 255 -11.64 11.58 -3.85
N VAL A 256 -12.21 10.38 -3.88
CA VAL A 256 -11.52 9.16 -4.33
C VAL A 256 -12.05 8.82 -5.71
N PHE A 257 -11.15 8.82 -6.68
CA PHE A 257 -11.47 8.63 -8.10
C PHE A 257 -10.90 7.30 -8.60
N GLY A 258 -11.72 6.52 -9.28
CA GLY A 258 -11.47 5.12 -9.54
C GLY A 258 -11.62 4.26 -8.29
N PHE A 259 -11.13 3.03 -8.39
CA PHE A 259 -11.18 2.03 -7.34
C PHE A 259 -9.75 1.75 -6.84
N PRO A 260 -9.20 2.59 -5.94
CA PRO A 260 -7.87 2.35 -5.39
C PRO A 260 -7.91 1.24 -4.35
N PHE A 261 -6.74 0.90 -3.80
CA PHE A 261 -6.67 0.06 -2.61
C PHE A 261 -7.64 0.51 -1.50
N LYS A 262 -8.41 -0.44 -0.95
CA LYS A 262 -9.53 -0.21 -0.02
C LYS A 262 -9.26 0.83 1.07
N ASP A 263 -8.12 0.74 1.74
CA ASP A 263 -7.83 1.61 2.88
C ASP A 263 -7.73 3.09 2.49
N THR A 264 -7.42 3.44 1.22
CA THR A 264 -7.40 4.83 0.76
C THR A 264 -8.76 5.48 0.97
N GLN A 265 -9.85 4.82 0.57
CA GLN A 265 -11.20 5.34 0.78
C GLN A 265 -11.57 5.40 2.26
N VAL A 266 -11.15 4.41 3.06
CA VAL A 266 -11.40 4.39 4.51
C VAL A 266 -10.71 5.57 5.20
N ILE A 267 -9.44 5.85 4.86
CA ILE A 267 -8.70 7.01 5.39
C ILE A 267 -9.43 8.31 5.07
N MET A 268 -9.88 8.49 3.81
CA MET A 268 -10.58 9.71 3.42
C MET A 268 -11.89 9.90 4.19
N LYS A 269 -12.68 8.84 4.37
CA LYS A 269 -13.93 8.87 5.16
C LYS A 269 -13.70 9.16 6.65
N LYS A 270 -12.60 8.67 7.22
CA LYS A 270 -12.28 8.85 8.64
C LYS A 270 -11.70 10.24 8.95
N LEU A 271 -11.06 10.88 7.99
CA LEU A 271 -10.41 12.19 8.17
C LEU A 271 -11.25 13.39 7.67
N GLY A 272 -12.44 13.15 7.11
CA GLY A 272 -13.37 14.20 6.68
C GLY A 272 -14.43 13.67 5.71
N ASN A 273 -15.06 14.58 4.98
CA ASN A 273 -16.00 14.23 3.92
C ASN A 273 -15.31 13.48 2.77
N CYS A 274 -15.95 12.43 2.25
CA CYS A 274 -15.43 11.64 1.13
C CYS A 274 -16.47 11.47 0.02
N LYS A 275 -16.12 11.88 -1.20
CA LYS A 275 -16.88 11.55 -2.43
C LYS A 275 -16.17 10.41 -3.16
N PHE A 276 -16.93 9.40 -3.56
CA PHE A 276 -16.38 8.22 -4.22
C PHE A 276 -16.94 8.08 -5.63
N TYR A 277 -16.03 7.99 -6.59
CA TYR A 277 -16.30 7.80 -8.01
C TYR A 277 -15.59 6.51 -8.44
N GLY A 278 -16.25 5.36 -8.22
CA GLY A 278 -15.61 4.05 -8.21
C GLY A 278 -15.45 3.36 -9.57
N PHE A 279 -16.01 3.90 -10.66
CA PHE A 279 -15.80 3.36 -12.01
C PHE A 279 -14.44 3.76 -12.57
N GLY A 280 -14.00 4.98 -12.27
CA GLY A 280 -12.70 5.52 -12.70
C GLY A 280 -12.60 5.79 -14.21
N ASP A 281 -13.74 6.09 -14.85
CA ASP A 281 -13.83 6.38 -16.29
C ASP A 281 -14.59 7.69 -16.56
N SER A 282 -14.87 7.96 -17.84
CA SER A 282 -15.57 9.16 -18.32
C SER A 282 -16.92 9.43 -17.62
N ARG A 283 -17.62 8.40 -17.13
CA ARG A 283 -18.88 8.59 -16.37
C ARG A 283 -18.62 9.33 -15.07
N ASP A 284 -17.51 8.98 -14.41
CA ASP A 284 -17.08 9.57 -13.16
C ASP A 284 -16.46 10.95 -13.35
N ILE A 285 -15.78 11.19 -14.48
CA ILE A 285 -15.35 12.56 -14.85
C ILE A 285 -16.57 13.47 -14.94
N ALA A 286 -17.61 13.05 -15.67
CA ALA A 286 -18.85 13.82 -15.80
C ALA A 286 -19.54 14.05 -14.45
N GLY A 287 -19.56 13.02 -13.58
CA GLY A 287 -20.10 13.12 -12.22
C GLY A 287 -19.35 14.14 -11.36
N LEU A 288 -18.01 14.08 -11.38
CA LEU A 288 -17.15 15.02 -10.65
C LEU A 288 -17.32 16.45 -11.17
N THR A 289 -17.35 16.66 -12.49
CA THR A 289 -17.60 17.97 -13.10
C THR A 289 -18.93 18.54 -12.60
N LYS A 290 -20.02 17.76 -12.67
CA LYS A 290 -21.34 18.21 -12.19
C LYS A 290 -21.34 18.58 -10.71
N PHE A 291 -20.63 17.81 -9.88
CA PHE A 291 -20.49 18.11 -8.46
C PHE A 291 -19.74 19.43 -8.23
N LEU A 292 -18.63 19.65 -8.93
CA LEU A 292 -17.80 20.85 -8.81
C LEU A 292 -18.47 22.12 -9.37
N GLU A 293 -19.43 21.98 -10.29
CA GLU A 293 -20.21 23.09 -10.84
C GLU A 293 -21.47 23.41 -10.03
N SER A 294 -21.79 22.61 -9.01
CA SER A 294 -22.89 22.88 -8.09
C SER A 294 -22.50 23.97 -7.08
N ASP A 295 -23.45 24.86 -6.74
CA ASP A 295 -23.16 26.01 -5.87
C ASP A 295 -22.65 25.60 -4.48
N GLY A 296 -21.65 26.34 -3.99
CA GLY A 296 -21.02 26.12 -2.69
C GLY A 296 -20.18 24.84 -2.54
N GLN A 297 -20.01 24.02 -3.58
CA GLN A 297 -19.19 22.81 -3.49
C GLN A 297 -17.70 23.12 -3.68
N ARG A 298 -16.86 22.53 -2.83
CA ARG A 298 -15.41 22.55 -2.98
C ARG A 298 -14.83 21.17 -2.70
N VAL A 299 -13.72 20.88 -3.36
CA VAL A 299 -12.92 19.67 -3.12
C VAL A 299 -11.56 20.12 -2.62
N LEU A 300 -11.05 19.45 -1.60
CA LEU A 300 -9.70 19.65 -1.07
C LEU A 300 -8.67 18.98 -1.98
N ALA A 301 -8.92 17.72 -2.33
CA ALA A 301 -8.07 16.94 -3.21
C ALA A 301 -8.82 15.77 -3.86
N VAL A 302 -8.31 15.33 -5.01
CA VAL A 302 -8.65 14.06 -5.66
C VAL A 302 -7.50 13.09 -5.43
N PHE A 303 -7.79 11.93 -4.86
CA PHE A 303 -6.88 10.78 -4.76
C PHE A 303 -7.26 9.75 -5.82
N VAL A 304 -6.30 9.33 -6.63
CA VAL A 304 -6.50 8.38 -7.74
C VAL A 304 -5.37 7.36 -7.79
N GLU A 305 -5.68 6.08 -7.98
CA GLU A 305 -4.67 5.03 -8.23
C GLU A 305 -4.62 4.72 -9.74
N THR A 306 -3.42 4.66 -10.31
CA THR A 306 -3.22 4.54 -11.75
C THR A 306 -2.34 3.34 -12.14
N PRO A 307 -2.91 2.32 -12.82
CA PRO A 307 -4.35 2.06 -12.99
C PRO A 307 -5.01 1.55 -11.69
N THR A 308 -6.35 1.49 -11.68
CA THR A 308 -7.16 1.03 -10.53
C THR A 308 -6.92 -0.44 -10.15
N ASN A 309 -7.20 -0.82 -8.90
CA ASN A 309 -7.04 -2.17 -8.37
C ASN A 309 -8.40 -2.73 -7.90
N PRO A 310 -8.91 -3.84 -8.48
CA PRO A 310 -8.22 -4.83 -9.29
C PRO A 310 -8.56 -4.78 -10.80
N LEU A 311 -9.40 -3.86 -11.26
CA LEU A 311 -9.93 -3.85 -12.64
C LEU A 311 -8.98 -3.25 -13.67
N LEU A 312 -7.93 -2.54 -13.21
CA LEU A 312 -6.91 -1.95 -14.07
C LEU A 312 -7.48 -0.96 -15.09
N ASN A 313 -8.60 -0.32 -14.76
CA ASN A 313 -9.08 0.85 -15.50
C ASN A 313 -8.07 1.99 -15.32
N MET A 314 -7.86 2.75 -16.38
CA MET A 314 -6.98 3.92 -16.37
C MET A 314 -7.80 5.21 -16.42
N PRO A 315 -7.87 5.96 -15.31
CA PRO A 315 -8.52 7.27 -15.29
C PRO A 315 -7.90 8.26 -16.28
N ASP A 316 -8.72 9.16 -16.83
CA ASP A 316 -8.26 10.26 -17.69
C ASP A 316 -7.57 11.35 -16.84
N LEU A 317 -6.25 11.21 -16.69
CA LEU A 317 -5.42 12.13 -15.91
C LEU A 317 -5.39 13.54 -16.49
N LYS A 318 -5.54 13.69 -17.81
CA LYS A 318 -5.59 15.00 -18.46
C LYS A 318 -6.85 15.74 -18.05
N SER A 319 -8.00 15.08 -18.11
CA SER A 319 -9.27 15.69 -17.67
C SER A 319 -9.26 15.99 -16.17
N LEU A 320 -8.73 15.09 -15.34
CA LEU A 320 -8.58 15.35 -13.89
C LEU A 320 -7.68 16.55 -13.60
N ARG A 321 -6.54 16.68 -14.29
CA ARG A 321 -5.66 17.86 -14.16
C ARG A 321 -6.37 19.15 -14.54
N GLN A 322 -7.10 19.15 -15.66
CA GLN A 322 -7.87 20.33 -16.09
C GLN A 322 -8.92 20.73 -15.06
N LEU A 323 -9.62 19.77 -14.45
CA LEU A 323 -10.57 20.05 -13.36
C LEU A 323 -9.86 20.58 -12.12
N ALA A 324 -8.71 20.00 -11.77
CA ALA A 324 -7.90 20.43 -10.63
C ALA A 324 -7.45 21.89 -10.77
N ASP A 325 -6.97 22.28 -11.96
CA ASP A 325 -6.55 23.65 -12.26
C ASP A 325 -7.73 24.63 -12.25
N LYS A 326 -8.88 24.24 -12.81
CA LYS A 326 -10.09 25.06 -12.86
C LYS A 326 -10.68 25.31 -11.47
N HIS A 327 -10.65 24.30 -10.59
CA HIS A 327 -11.35 24.33 -9.30
C HIS A 327 -10.42 24.44 -8.07
N GLY A 328 -9.09 24.45 -8.27
CA GLY A 328 -8.11 24.71 -7.23
C GLY A 328 -7.95 23.60 -6.18
N PHE A 329 -8.14 22.34 -6.57
CA PHE A 329 -7.90 21.19 -5.68
C PHE A 329 -6.59 20.47 -6.03
N ALA A 330 -6.01 19.75 -5.07
CA ALA A 330 -4.80 18.96 -5.33
C ALA A 330 -5.11 17.64 -6.03
N LEU A 331 -4.31 17.24 -7.02
CA LEU A 331 -4.36 15.91 -7.61
C LEU A 331 -3.24 15.03 -7.04
N VAL A 332 -3.63 14.07 -6.20
CA VAL A 332 -2.73 13.09 -5.58
C VAL A 332 -2.84 11.76 -6.33
N ILE A 333 -1.74 11.30 -6.92
CA ILE A 333 -1.71 10.09 -7.74
C ILE A 333 -0.95 8.99 -6.99
N ASP A 334 -1.60 7.84 -6.78
CA ASP A 334 -0.96 6.59 -6.37
C ASP A 334 -0.57 5.81 -7.64
N ASP A 335 0.73 5.78 -7.95
CA ASP A 335 1.24 5.15 -9.16
C ASP A 335 1.68 3.69 -8.92
N THR A 336 1.41 3.11 -7.74
CA THR A 336 1.94 1.80 -7.33
C THR A 336 1.78 0.69 -8.37
N ILE A 337 0.64 0.66 -9.08
CA ILE A 337 0.35 -0.39 -10.06
C ILE A 337 1.04 -0.13 -11.40
N GLY A 338 1.05 1.11 -11.87
CA GLY A 338 1.68 1.48 -13.14
C GLY A 338 3.20 1.54 -13.02
N GLY A 339 3.71 2.17 -11.96
CA GLY A 339 5.12 2.38 -11.69
C GLY A 339 5.84 3.01 -12.88
N VAL A 340 7.06 2.54 -13.18
CA VAL A 340 7.88 3.03 -14.30
C VAL A 340 7.26 2.81 -15.69
N ASN A 341 6.13 2.11 -15.80
CA ASN A 341 5.43 1.99 -17.08
C ASN A 341 4.71 3.26 -17.51
N ILE A 342 4.36 4.13 -16.58
CA ILE A 342 3.56 5.34 -16.84
C ILE A 342 4.26 6.59 -16.32
N ASP A 343 3.91 7.72 -16.89
CA ASP A 343 4.39 9.04 -16.55
C ASP A 343 3.25 9.92 -16.05
N VAL A 344 3.12 9.98 -14.73
CA VAL A 344 2.04 10.72 -14.07
C VAL A 344 2.45 12.13 -13.63
N MET A 345 3.75 12.44 -13.66
CA MET A 345 4.29 13.71 -13.17
C MET A 345 3.71 14.97 -13.83
N PRO A 346 3.34 14.99 -15.13
CA PRO A 346 2.72 16.17 -15.74
C PRO A 346 1.35 16.52 -15.16
N TYR A 347 0.71 15.58 -14.46
CA TYR A 347 -0.65 15.71 -13.94
C TYR A 347 -0.67 15.79 -12.41
N ALA A 348 0.23 15.09 -11.72
CA ALA A 348 0.24 15.04 -10.26
C ALA A 348 0.70 16.35 -9.61
N ASP A 349 0.04 16.76 -8.53
CA ASP A 349 0.63 17.66 -7.54
C ASP A 349 1.56 16.89 -6.60
N ILE A 350 1.15 15.68 -6.22
CA ILE A 350 1.89 14.77 -5.35
C ILE A 350 1.74 13.34 -5.89
N VAL A 351 2.84 12.60 -5.97
CA VAL A 351 2.83 11.16 -6.28
C VAL A 351 3.15 10.36 -5.03
N CYS A 352 2.33 9.36 -4.75
CA CYS A 352 2.56 8.35 -3.71
C CYS A 352 2.84 7.00 -4.38
N THR A 353 3.83 6.27 -3.86
CA THR A 353 4.13 4.93 -4.37
C THR A 353 4.30 3.97 -3.20
N SER A 354 3.69 2.79 -3.26
CA SER A 354 4.01 1.69 -2.36
C SER A 354 5.29 1.00 -2.82
N LEU A 355 6.42 1.36 -2.20
CA LEU A 355 7.71 0.71 -2.42
C LEU A 355 7.72 -0.77 -1.99
N THR A 356 6.69 -1.21 -1.25
CA THR A 356 6.49 -2.59 -0.79
C THR A 356 6.27 -3.58 -1.94
N LYS A 357 5.79 -3.08 -3.10
CA LYS A 357 5.36 -3.89 -4.25
C LYS A 357 6.54 -4.12 -5.20
N LEU A 358 6.36 -3.87 -6.51
CA LEU A 358 7.33 -4.22 -7.55
C LEU A 358 8.71 -3.56 -7.34
N PHE A 359 8.74 -2.37 -6.75
CA PHE A 359 9.97 -1.70 -6.35
C PHE A 359 10.82 -2.58 -5.41
N ASN A 360 10.21 -3.18 -4.38
CA ASN A 360 10.86 -4.19 -3.54
C ASN A 360 10.97 -5.54 -4.25
N GLY A 361 9.85 -6.13 -4.70
CA GLY A 361 9.76 -7.43 -5.39
C GLY A 361 10.11 -8.65 -4.53
N ALA A 362 10.94 -8.52 -3.51
CA ALA A 362 11.37 -9.61 -2.64
C ALA A 362 10.36 -9.98 -1.54
N SER A 363 9.27 -9.21 -1.38
CA SER A 363 8.21 -9.49 -0.41
C SER A 363 8.68 -9.55 1.07
N ASN A 364 9.72 -8.80 1.45
CA ASN A 364 10.30 -8.82 2.81
C ASN A 364 10.52 -7.44 3.47
N VAL A 365 10.00 -6.36 2.87
CA VAL A 365 10.14 -4.98 3.37
C VAL A 365 8.88 -4.21 3.01
N MET A 366 8.34 -3.46 3.97
CA MET A 366 7.36 -2.41 3.69
C MET A 366 8.07 -1.09 3.46
N GLY A 367 7.50 -0.26 2.60
CA GLY A 367 7.95 1.08 2.34
C GLY A 367 6.95 1.84 1.48
N GLY A 368 7.04 3.16 1.53
CA GLY A 368 6.33 4.09 0.68
C GLY A 368 7.20 5.30 0.33
N SER A 369 6.82 6.00 -0.73
CA SER A 369 7.42 7.29 -1.10
C SER A 369 6.35 8.34 -1.32
N ILE A 370 6.77 9.60 -1.19
CA ILE A 370 6.02 10.80 -1.54
C ILE A 370 6.94 11.65 -2.40
N ILE A 371 6.51 12.02 -3.60
CA ILE A 371 7.18 13.00 -4.45
C ILE A 371 6.30 14.24 -4.51
N ILE A 372 6.85 15.38 -4.09
CA ILE A 372 6.18 16.68 -4.26
C ILE A 372 6.59 17.22 -5.62
N ASN A 373 5.63 17.44 -6.51
CA ASN A 373 5.94 17.96 -7.83
C ASN A 373 6.42 19.41 -7.73
N LEU A 374 7.62 19.70 -8.24
CA LEU A 374 8.20 21.04 -8.27
C LEU A 374 7.32 22.06 -9.01
N GLN A 375 6.52 21.60 -9.98
CA GLN A 375 5.61 22.45 -10.75
C GLN A 375 4.26 22.67 -10.06
N SER A 376 4.00 22.01 -8.92
CA SER A 376 2.74 22.14 -8.19
C SER A 376 2.65 23.48 -7.47
N THR A 377 1.45 24.08 -7.48
CA THR A 377 1.14 25.25 -6.64
C THR A 377 1.15 24.94 -5.14
N PHE A 378 1.10 23.66 -4.76
CA PHE A 378 1.16 23.17 -3.39
C PHE A 378 2.60 22.96 -2.90
N HIS A 379 3.61 23.04 -3.78
CA HIS A 379 5.01 22.67 -3.48
C HIS A 379 5.57 23.34 -2.23
N SER A 380 5.48 24.68 -2.15
CA SER A 380 6.07 25.43 -1.02
C SER A 380 5.42 25.10 0.33
N SER A 381 4.09 24.96 0.38
CA SER A 381 3.38 24.58 1.60
C SER A 381 3.62 23.12 1.97
N ALA A 382 3.83 22.25 0.98
CA ALA A 382 4.19 20.86 1.23
C ALA A 382 5.58 20.80 1.86
N LEU A 383 6.59 21.49 1.30
CA LEU A 383 7.92 21.59 1.92
C LEU A 383 7.84 22.09 3.36
N GLU A 384 7.06 23.13 3.62
CA GLU A 384 6.86 23.65 4.97
C GLU A 384 6.31 22.57 5.92
N TYR A 385 5.26 21.83 5.52
CA TYR A 385 4.70 20.75 6.33
C TYR A 385 5.72 19.66 6.62
N PHE A 386 6.35 19.13 5.57
CA PHE A 386 7.27 17.99 5.70
C PHE A 386 8.60 18.36 6.38
N GLN A 387 8.94 19.65 6.49
CA GLN A 387 10.12 20.14 7.22
C GLN A 387 9.79 20.68 8.63
N SER A 388 8.50 20.84 8.98
CA SER A 388 8.06 21.40 10.26
C SER A 388 8.17 20.47 11.47
N GLY A 389 8.54 19.20 11.25
CA GLY A 389 8.48 18.13 12.27
C GLY A 389 7.12 17.44 12.38
N ALA A 390 6.09 17.89 11.65
CA ALA A 390 4.80 17.21 11.54
C ALA A 390 4.86 15.89 10.74
N PHE A 391 5.97 15.64 10.06
CA PHE A 391 6.30 14.39 9.38
C PHE A 391 7.59 13.82 9.96
N GLU A 392 7.59 12.52 10.24
CA GLU A 392 8.74 11.79 10.77
C GLU A 392 9.19 10.75 9.73
N ASP A 393 10.50 10.70 9.42
CA ASP A 393 11.05 9.62 8.60
C ASP A 393 11.28 8.38 9.46
N LEU A 394 10.27 7.50 9.46
CA LEU A 394 10.21 6.30 10.30
C LEU A 394 10.57 5.02 9.54
N LEU A 395 11.17 5.12 8.34
CA LEU A 395 11.69 3.95 7.65
C LEU A 395 12.94 3.46 8.39
N TRP A 396 12.89 2.25 8.95
CA TRP A 396 14.00 1.67 9.71
C TRP A 396 15.26 1.48 8.87
N CYS A 397 16.45 1.61 9.47
CA CYS A 397 17.72 1.55 8.74
C CYS A 397 17.97 0.20 8.06
N GLU A 398 17.69 -0.94 8.71
CA GLU A 398 17.82 -2.26 8.07
C GLU A 398 16.78 -2.46 6.95
N ASP A 399 15.59 -1.87 7.10
CA ASP A 399 14.56 -1.91 6.05
C ASP A 399 15.00 -1.07 4.86
N ALA A 400 15.60 0.12 5.08
CA ALA A 400 16.14 0.95 4.02
C ALA A 400 17.26 0.23 3.25
N ILE A 401 18.18 -0.46 3.95
CA ILE A 401 19.24 -1.24 3.31
C ILE A 401 18.65 -2.36 2.45
N ALA A 402 17.72 -3.14 3.00
CA ALA A 402 17.06 -4.22 2.26
C ALA A 402 16.29 -3.68 1.05
N LEU A 403 15.56 -2.58 1.21
CA LEU A 403 14.79 -1.95 0.14
C LEU A 403 15.68 -1.39 -0.97
N GLU A 404 16.83 -0.80 -0.63
CA GLU A 404 17.81 -0.35 -1.61
C GLU A 404 18.36 -1.51 -2.42
N LEU A 405 18.79 -2.59 -1.75
CA LEU A 405 19.32 -3.79 -2.42
C LEU A 405 18.29 -4.39 -3.38
N ASN A 406 17.07 -4.56 -2.88
CA ASN A 406 15.99 -5.24 -3.61
C ASN A 406 15.45 -4.44 -4.81
N SER A 407 15.70 -3.13 -4.87
CA SER A 407 15.18 -2.26 -5.93
C SER A 407 16.19 -1.93 -7.04
N ARG A 408 17.41 -2.51 -7.00
CA ARG A 408 18.47 -2.23 -7.99
C ARG A 408 18.11 -2.67 -9.42
N ASP A 409 17.30 -3.69 -9.57
CA ASP A 409 16.83 -4.27 -10.83
C ASP A 409 15.36 -3.92 -11.12
N TYR A 410 14.78 -2.91 -10.45
CA TYR A 410 13.35 -2.56 -10.56
C TYR A 410 12.88 -2.30 -12.01
N GLU A 411 13.67 -1.60 -12.82
CA GLU A 411 13.33 -1.36 -14.23
C GLU A 411 13.40 -2.64 -15.07
N ASP A 412 14.48 -3.42 -14.97
CA ASP A 412 14.66 -4.70 -15.68
C ASP A 412 13.54 -5.69 -15.35
N ARG A 413 13.26 -5.88 -14.07
CA ARG A 413 12.19 -6.78 -13.64
C ARG A 413 10.82 -6.30 -14.15
N THR A 414 10.58 -4.99 -14.20
CA THR A 414 9.31 -4.45 -14.69
C THR A 414 9.13 -4.82 -16.16
N LEU A 415 10.16 -4.61 -16.99
CA LEU A 415 10.12 -4.97 -18.41
C LEU A 415 9.91 -6.48 -18.62
N ARG A 416 10.60 -7.31 -17.86
CA ARG A 416 10.45 -8.77 -17.93
C ARG A 416 9.06 -9.23 -17.50
N CYS A 417 8.53 -8.71 -16.40
CA CYS A 417 7.19 -9.05 -15.95
C CYS A 417 6.12 -8.56 -16.95
N ASN A 418 6.29 -7.40 -17.59
CA ASN A 418 5.41 -6.94 -18.67
C ASN A 418 5.38 -7.94 -19.83
N GLN A 419 6.56 -8.32 -20.34
CA GLN A 419 6.70 -9.27 -21.44
C GLN A 419 6.09 -10.64 -21.10
N ASN A 420 6.37 -11.15 -19.91
CA ASN A 420 5.78 -12.40 -19.42
C ASN A 420 4.24 -12.33 -19.37
N THR A 421 3.71 -11.20 -18.90
CA THR A 421 2.26 -10.98 -18.77
C THR A 421 1.58 -10.93 -20.13
N GLU A 422 2.08 -10.12 -21.06
CA GLU A 422 1.52 -10.03 -22.42
C GLU A 422 1.61 -11.36 -23.17
N TYR A 423 2.72 -12.09 -23.00
CA TYR A 423 2.89 -13.39 -23.61
C TYR A 423 1.89 -14.41 -23.07
N LEU A 424 1.73 -14.52 -21.75
CA LEU A 424 0.73 -15.40 -21.13
C LEU A 424 -0.70 -15.03 -21.55
N LEU A 425 -1.03 -13.74 -21.54
CA LEU A 425 -2.34 -13.24 -21.94
C LEU A 425 -2.67 -13.64 -23.38
N SER A 426 -1.78 -13.35 -24.32
CA SER A 426 -2.02 -13.63 -25.75
C SER A 426 -2.06 -15.13 -26.09
N LYS A 427 -1.24 -15.96 -25.41
CA LYS A 427 -1.11 -17.38 -25.74
C LYS A 427 -2.15 -18.27 -25.06
N VAL A 428 -2.55 -17.95 -23.83
CA VAL A 428 -3.35 -18.87 -22.99
C VAL A 428 -4.65 -18.23 -22.51
N LEU A 429 -4.65 -16.96 -22.10
CA LEU A 429 -5.82 -16.40 -21.40
C LEU A 429 -6.86 -15.79 -22.34
N GLN A 430 -6.44 -14.98 -23.32
CA GLN A 430 -7.34 -14.36 -24.29
C GLN A 430 -8.16 -15.38 -25.11
N PRO A 431 -7.60 -16.51 -25.59
CA PRO A 431 -8.37 -17.52 -26.33
C PRO A 431 -9.52 -18.17 -25.54
N GLU A 432 -9.51 -18.02 -24.21
CA GLU A 432 -10.48 -18.61 -23.28
C GLU A 432 -11.56 -17.62 -22.81
N VAL A 433 -11.48 -16.35 -23.24
CA VAL A 433 -12.53 -15.36 -23.01
C VAL A 433 -13.79 -15.76 -23.76
N GLY A 434 -14.93 -15.70 -23.08
CA GLY A 434 -16.22 -16.17 -23.58
C GLY A 434 -16.43 -17.69 -23.45
N LYS A 435 -15.43 -18.44 -22.99
CA LYS A 435 -15.51 -19.89 -22.76
C LYS A 435 -15.39 -20.22 -21.27
N ILE A 436 -14.28 -19.81 -20.67
CA ILE A 436 -13.95 -20.04 -19.26
C ILE A 436 -13.99 -18.72 -18.51
N PHE A 437 -13.36 -17.70 -19.07
CA PHE A 437 -13.36 -16.37 -18.48
C PHE A 437 -14.51 -15.56 -19.08
N LYS A 438 -15.33 -14.96 -18.22
CA LYS A 438 -16.31 -13.96 -18.62
C LYS A 438 -15.62 -12.69 -19.12
N LYS A 439 -14.56 -12.27 -18.43
CA LYS A 439 -13.74 -11.11 -18.81
C LYS A 439 -12.33 -11.23 -18.28
N VAL A 440 -11.38 -10.67 -19.03
CA VAL A 440 -10.00 -10.45 -18.57
C VAL A 440 -9.79 -8.95 -18.44
N TYR A 441 -9.34 -8.51 -17.27
CA TYR A 441 -9.02 -7.14 -16.96
C TYR A 441 -7.52 -6.93 -17.06
N TYR A 442 -7.11 -6.10 -18.01
CA TYR A 442 -5.74 -5.69 -18.30
C TYR A 442 -5.80 -4.41 -19.15
N PRO A 443 -4.87 -3.45 -19.07
CA PRO A 443 -5.04 -2.17 -19.74
C PRO A 443 -5.36 -2.25 -21.25
N THR A 444 -4.80 -3.23 -21.97
CA THR A 444 -5.07 -3.45 -23.41
C THR A 444 -6.36 -4.22 -23.71
N LEU A 445 -7.02 -4.79 -22.70
CA LEU A 445 -8.18 -5.68 -22.83
C LEU A 445 -9.45 -5.16 -22.13
N SER A 446 -9.31 -4.28 -21.14
CA SER A 446 -10.42 -3.85 -20.28
C SER A 446 -11.48 -3.01 -21.02
N SER A 447 -11.05 -2.02 -21.80
CA SER A 447 -11.87 -1.17 -22.68
C SER A 447 -11.00 -0.31 -23.60
N ALA A 448 -11.59 0.22 -24.68
CA ALA A 448 -10.91 1.16 -25.58
C ALA A 448 -10.53 2.48 -24.87
N GLU A 449 -11.36 2.94 -23.94
CA GLU A 449 -11.11 4.13 -23.13
C GLU A 449 -9.89 3.92 -22.20
N THR A 450 -9.86 2.80 -21.46
CA THR A 450 -8.73 2.47 -20.59
C THR A 450 -7.43 2.40 -21.38
N LEU A 451 -7.44 1.74 -22.55
CA LEU A 451 -6.24 1.66 -23.40
C LEU A 451 -5.78 3.06 -23.85
N ALA A 452 -6.70 3.90 -24.35
CA ALA A 452 -6.37 5.25 -24.80
C ALA A 452 -5.79 6.12 -23.67
N ASN A 453 -6.40 6.08 -22.48
CA ASN A 453 -5.93 6.83 -21.32
C ASN A 453 -4.56 6.31 -20.85
N TYR A 454 -4.34 4.99 -20.86
CA TYR A 454 -3.05 4.40 -20.48
C TYR A 454 -1.95 4.77 -21.47
N ASP A 455 -2.19 4.61 -22.77
CA ASP A 455 -1.21 4.97 -23.80
C ASP A 455 -0.87 6.45 -23.80
N SER A 456 -1.79 7.32 -23.39
CA SER A 456 -1.53 8.77 -23.29
C SER A 456 -0.45 9.13 -22.28
N VAL A 457 -0.18 8.25 -21.31
CA VAL A 457 0.83 8.46 -20.26
C VAL A 457 1.87 7.34 -20.21
N ARG A 458 1.84 6.36 -21.11
CA ARG A 458 2.78 5.24 -21.10
C ARG A 458 4.18 5.73 -21.48
N ASN A 459 5.18 5.34 -20.69
CA ASN A 459 6.58 5.58 -21.03
C ASN A 459 6.96 4.79 -22.29
N GLY A 460 7.83 5.34 -23.14
CA GLY A 460 8.14 4.75 -24.45
C GLY A 460 8.66 3.30 -24.39
N ALA A 461 9.45 2.98 -23.36
CA ALA A 461 9.93 1.61 -23.09
C ALA A 461 9.04 0.83 -22.10
N GLY A 462 8.06 1.49 -21.46
CA GLY A 462 7.13 0.88 -20.52
C GLY A 462 6.11 -0.05 -21.19
N GLY A 463 5.64 -1.05 -20.46
CA GLY A 463 4.55 -1.95 -20.87
C GLY A 463 3.23 -1.62 -20.19
N TYR A 464 2.31 -2.58 -20.14
CA TYR A 464 0.99 -2.43 -19.50
C TYR A 464 0.91 -3.04 -18.09
N GLY A 465 2.06 -3.24 -17.46
CA GLY A 465 2.16 -3.80 -16.12
C GLY A 465 2.13 -5.32 -16.07
N CYS A 466 2.29 -5.84 -14.86
CA CYS A 466 2.45 -7.26 -14.57
C CYS A 466 1.22 -7.91 -13.90
N MET A 467 0.14 -7.17 -13.75
CA MET A 467 -1.06 -7.63 -13.07
C MET A 467 -2.22 -7.71 -14.05
N PHE A 468 -3.10 -8.70 -13.87
CA PHE A 468 -4.39 -8.81 -14.53
C PHE A 468 -5.41 -9.46 -13.57
N SER A 469 -6.69 -9.34 -13.89
CA SER A 469 -7.76 -10.04 -13.18
C SER A 469 -8.61 -10.87 -14.13
N LEU A 470 -8.98 -12.07 -13.69
CA LEU A 470 -9.81 -13.02 -14.43
C LEU A 470 -11.19 -13.08 -13.77
N GLU A 471 -12.24 -12.68 -14.48
CA GLU A 471 -13.63 -12.82 -14.04
C GLU A 471 -14.21 -14.12 -14.59
N PHE A 472 -14.79 -14.92 -13.70
CA PHE A 472 -15.50 -16.15 -14.06
C PHE A 472 -17.01 -15.93 -14.06
N TYR A 473 -17.74 -16.80 -14.77
CA TYR A 473 -19.20 -16.75 -14.80
C TYR A 473 -19.83 -17.10 -13.45
N ASN A 474 -19.16 -17.91 -12.63
CA ASN A 474 -19.62 -18.32 -11.31
C ASN A 474 -18.44 -18.55 -10.36
N GLU A 475 -18.70 -18.51 -9.05
CA GLU A 475 -17.70 -18.66 -8.00
C GLU A 475 -17.01 -20.02 -8.05
N LYS A 476 -17.77 -21.08 -8.32
CA LYS A 476 -17.28 -22.45 -8.38
C LYS A 476 -16.19 -22.65 -9.45
N ASP A 477 -16.28 -21.97 -10.60
CA ASP A 477 -15.24 -22.00 -11.63
C ASP A 477 -14.00 -21.20 -11.19
N ALA A 478 -14.20 -20.07 -10.52
CA ALA A 478 -13.12 -19.27 -9.94
C ALA A 478 -12.35 -20.06 -8.85
N GLU A 479 -13.09 -20.74 -7.97
CA GLU A 479 -12.56 -21.65 -6.95
C GLU A 479 -11.75 -22.77 -7.59
N ALA A 480 -12.32 -23.50 -8.56
CA ALA A 480 -11.64 -24.61 -9.23
C ALA A 480 -10.35 -24.16 -9.94
N PHE A 481 -10.38 -23.00 -10.62
CA PHE A 481 -9.20 -22.41 -11.23
C PHE A 481 -8.16 -22.03 -10.18
N TYR A 482 -8.56 -21.29 -9.15
CA TYR A 482 -7.66 -20.80 -8.11
C TYR A 482 -6.98 -21.95 -7.39
N ASP A 483 -7.73 -22.97 -6.97
CA ASP A 483 -7.20 -24.12 -6.25
C ASP A 483 -6.22 -24.93 -7.11
N SER A 484 -6.50 -25.07 -8.41
CA SER A 484 -5.66 -25.78 -9.38
C SER A 484 -4.44 -24.98 -9.88
N LEU A 485 -4.42 -23.66 -9.67
CA LEU A 485 -3.32 -22.81 -10.12
C LEU A 485 -2.12 -22.92 -9.16
N HIS A 486 -1.14 -23.76 -9.51
CA HIS A 486 0.04 -24.03 -8.68
C HIS A 486 1.14 -22.94 -8.78
N VAL A 487 0.76 -21.69 -8.50
CA VAL A 487 1.65 -20.53 -8.28
C VAL A 487 1.64 -20.16 -6.78
N TYR A 488 2.40 -19.15 -6.35
CA TYR A 488 2.25 -18.67 -4.97
C TYR A 488 0.88 -18.00 -4.79
N LYS A 489 0.31 -18.09 -3.60
CA LYS A 489 -1.03 -17.55 -3.31
C LYS A 489 -1.03 -16.76 -2.02
N GLY A 490 -1.47 -15.50 -2.07
CA GLY A 490 -1.41 -14.56 -0.95
C GLY A 490 -1.90 -13.15 -1.31
N PRO A 491 -2.15 -12.28 -0.32
CA PRO A 491 -2.93 -11.04 -0.52
C PRO A 491 -2.16 -9.89 -1.18
N SER A 492 -0.84 -9.99 -1.34
CA SER A 492 0.01 -8.92 -1.89
C SER A 492 0.01 -8.88 -3.44
N THR A 493 0.89 -8.05 -4.02
CA THR A 493 1.14 -7.92 -5.47
C THR A 493 2.55 -7.37 -5.71
N GLY A 494 3.01 -7.34 -6.96
CA GLY A 494 4.30 -6.80 -7.37
C GLY A 494 5.50 -7.58 -6.80
N THR A 495 5.47 -8.91 -6.90
CA THR A 495 6.54 -9.79 -6.39
C THR A 495 7.41 -10.34 -7.52
N ASN A 496 8.63 -10.78 -7.18
CA ASN A 496 9.56 -11.42 -8.13
C ASN A 496 9.07 -12.80 -8.60
N PHE A 497 8.04 -13.33 -7.95
CA PHE A 497 7.37 -14.57 -8.27
C PHE A 497 5.89 -14.31 -8.56
N THR A 498 5.25 -15.21 -9.28
CA THR A 498 3.84 -15.12 -9.64
C THR A 498 2.96 -15.38 -8.43
N LEU A 499 2.02 -14.45 -8.18
CA LEU A 499 1.16 -14.43 -6.99
C LEU A 499 -0.31 -14.27 -7.41
N ALA A 500 -1.18 -15.15 -6.90
CA ALA A 500 -2.62 -15.11 -7.16
C ALA A 500 -3.45 -14.96 -5.87
N CYS A 501 -4.60 -14.29 -5.96
CA CYS A 501 -5.55 -14.21 -4.86
C CYS A 501 -7.01 -13.96 -5.31
N PRO A 502 -8.00 -14.42 -4.54
CA PRO A 502 -9.39 -14.01 -4.67
C PRO A 502 -9.57 -12.62 -4.05
N TYR A 503 -9.08 -11.58 -4.75
CA TYR A 503 -8.91 -10.23 -4.20
C TYR A 503 -10.19 -9.68 -3.56
N VAL A 504 -11.33 -9.85 -4.22
CA VAL A 504 -12.60 -9.28 -3.76
C VAL A 504 -13.03 -9.91 -2.45
N HIS A 505 -12.87 -11.23 -2.29
CA HIS A 505 -13.12 -11.88 -1.01
C HIS A 505 -12.10 -11.48 0.07
N LEU A 506 -10.83 -11.24 -0.26
CA LEU A 506 -9.84 -10.83 0.75
C LEU A 506 -10.00 -9.38 1.20
N ALA A 507 -10.37 -8.47 0.28
CA ALA A 507 -10.43 -7.04 0.55
C ALA A 507 -11.86 -6.56 0.91
N HIS A 508 -12.90 -7.13 0.29
CA HIS A 508 -14.26 -6.58 0.28
C HIS A 508 -15.34 -7.59 0.69
N HIS A 509 -14.99 -8.65 1.43
CA HIS A 509 -15.92 -9.71 1.84
C HIS A 509 -17.22 -9.20 2.47
N SER A 510 -17.13 -8.19 3.34
CA SER A 510 -18.26 -7.64 4.06
C SER A 510 -19.10 -6.64 3.26
N GLU A 511 -18.71 -6.35 2.01
CA GLU A 511 -19.29 -5.27 1.18
C GLU A 511 -19.44 -5.68 -0.30
N LEU A 512 -19.60 -6.99 -0.56
CA LEU A 512 -19.67 -7.56 -1.92
C LEU A 512 -20.77 -6.90 -2.77
N ASP A 513 -21.96 -6.69 -2.21
CA ASP A 513 -23.09 -6.07 -2.91
C ASP A 513 -22.81 -4.60 -3.27
N ASP A 514 -22.05 -3.90 -2.43
CA ASP A 514 -21.71 -2.49 -2.66
C ASP A 514 -20.65 -2.34 -3.73
N VAL A 515 -19.58 -3.15 -3.69
CA VAL A 515 -18.50 -3.07 -4.67
C VAL A 515 -18.92 -3.62 -6.04
N SER A 516 -19.88 -4.56 -6.07
CA SER A 516 -20.46 -5.09 -7.32
C SER A 516 -21.13 -4.01 -8.17
N LYS A 517 -21.62 -2.92 -7.57
CA LYS A 517 -22.18 -1.75 -8.28
C LYS A 517 -21.16 -1.05 -9.18
N PHE A 518 -19.87 -1.20 -8.86
CA PHE A 518 -18.74 -0.66 -9.63
C PHE A 518 -18.12 -1.70 -10.58
N GLY A 519 -18.73 -2.88 -10.71
CA GLY A 519 -18.23 -3.98 -11.54
C GLY A 519 -17.19 -4.87 -10.86
N ILE A 520 -17.03 -4.76 -9.53
CA ILE A 520 -16.12 -5.59 -8.73
C ILE A 520 -16.82 -6.91 -8.37
N ASN A 521 -16.71 -7.91 -9.24
CA ASN A 521 -17.37 -9.21 -9.06
C ASN A 521 -16.59 -10.10 -8.05
N PRO A 522 -17.25 -10.76 -7.08
CA PRO A 522 -16.60 -11.72 -6.17
C PRO A 522 -15.86 -12.86 -6.90
N ASN A 523 -16.32 -13.24 -8.09
CA ASN A 523 -15.75 -14.31 -8.92
C ASN A 523 -14.46 -13.87 -9.66
N LEU A 524 -13.67 -12.97 -9.08
CA LEU A 524 -12.43 -12.45 -9.63
C LEU A 524 -11.22 -13.15 -8.99
N VAL A 525 -10.33 -13.68 -9.83
CA VAL A 525 -8.97 -14.06 -9.44
C VAL A 525 -7.99 -13.01 -9.96
N ARG A 526 -7.34 -12.29 -9.04
CA ARG A 526 -6.28 -11.32 -9.37
C ARG A 526 -4.94 -12.03 -9.38
N VAL A 527 -4.16 -11.79 -10.43
CA VAL A 527 -2.86 -12.42 -10.65
C VAL A 527 -1.82 -11.34 -10.92
N ASN A 528 -0.68 -11.45 -10.26
CA ASN A 528 0.53 -10.69 -10.56
C ASN A 528 1.60 -11.65 -11.08
N ILE A 529 2.11 -11.43 -12.29
CA ILE A 529 3.15 -12.24 -12.91
C ILE A 529 4.53 -11.81 -12.44
N GLY A 530 5.34 -12.81 -12.08
CA GLY A 530 6.72 -12.64 -11.66
C GLY A 530 7.73 -12.94 -12.77
N LEU A 531 8.92 -13.36 -12.33
CA LEU A 531 10.10 -13.56 -13.17
C LEU A 531 10.28 -15.02 -13.64
N GLU A 532 9.30 -15.89 -13.40
CA GLU A 532 9.33 -17.26 -13.89
C GLU A 532 9.40 -17.32 -15.43
N SER A 533 9.83 -18.45 -15.97
CA SER A 533 9.93 -18.62 -17.43
C SER A 533 8.55 -18.66 -18.07
N ASN A 534 8.46 -18.13 -19.30
CA ASN A 534 7.22 -18.14 -20.07
C ASN A 534 6.62 -19.54 -20.19
N GLN A 535 7.42 -20.57 -20.49
CA GLN A 535 6.90 -21.94 -20.58
C GLN A 535 6.29 -22.42 -19.27
N TRP A 536 6.94 -22.15 -18.14
CA TRP A 536 6.39 -22.50 -16.83
C TRP A 536 5.05 -21.82 -16.57
N LEU A 537 4.93 -20.52 -16.90
CA LEU A 537 3.67 -19.79 -16.79
C LEU A 537 2.59 -20.42 -17.70
N LEU A 538 2.89 -20.67 -18.98
CA LEU A 538 1.94 -21.30 -19.88
C LEU A 538 1.44 -22.65 -19.34
N ASP A 539 2.35 -23.49 -18.84
CA ASP A 539 2.01 -24.81 -18.28
C ASP A 539 1.11 -24.67 -17.05
N LYS A 540 1.43 -23.77 -16.12
CA LYS A 540 0.64 -23.61 -14.89
C LYS A 540 -0.77 -23.13 -15.17
N PHE A 541 -0.92 -22.12 -16.03
CA PHE A 541 -2.24 -21.56 -16.35
C PHE A 541 -3.06 -22.50 -17.23
N SER A 542 -2.44 -23.16 -18.22
CA SER A 542 -3.14 -24.13 -19.08
C SER A 542 -3.66 -25.31 -18.28
N ASN A 543 -2.88 -25.83 -17.34
CA ASN A 543 -3.32 -26.91 -16.45
C ASN A 543 -4.51 -26.50 -15.58
N ALA A 544 -4.47 -25.29 -15.00
CA ALA A 544 -5.59 -24.78 -14.19
C ALA A 544 -6.87 -24.60 -15.01
N ILE A 545 -6.77 -24.08 -16.24
CA ILE A 545 -7.91 -23.93 -17.17
C ILE A 545 -8.51 -25.29 -17.52
N GLU A 546 -7.67 -26.30 -17.75
CA GLU A 546 -8.13 -27.65 -18.08
C GLU A 546 -8.89 -28.31 -16.92
N GLN A 547 -8.51 -28.04 -15.66
CA GLN A 547 -9.30 -28.52 -14.50
C GLN A 547 -10.70 -27.91 -14.47
N VAL A 548 -10.83 -26.61 -14.80
CA VAL A 548 -12.16 -25.97 -14.89
C VAL A 548 -13.00 -26.62 -15.99
N ARG A 549 -12.42 -26.89 -17.17
CA ARG A 549 -13.15 -27.56 -18.27
C ARG A 549 -13.68 -28.94 -17.90
N ARG A 550 -12.83 -29.77 -17.29
CA ARG A 550 -13.22 -31.13 -16.85
C ARG A 550 -14.38 -31.07 -15.87
N ARG A 551 -14.31 -30.16 -14.91
CA ARG A 551 -15.39 -29.94 -13.95
C ARG A 551 -16.71 -29.54 -14.63
N SER A 552 -16.67 -28.66 -15.62
CA SER A 552 -17.88 -28.27 -16.36
C SER A 552 -18.51 -29.43 -17.13
N LEU A 553 -17.70 -30.35 -17.67
CA LEU A 553 -18.17 -31.56 -18.37
C LEU A 553 -18.81 -32.59 -17.43
N ASP A 554 -18.30 -32.73 -16.21
CA ASP A 554 -18.86 -33.65 -15.21
C ASP A 554 -20.22 -33.19 -14.65
N HIS A 555 -20.60 -31.93 -14.88
CA HIS A 555 -21.83 -31.31 -14.38
C HIS A 555 -22.83 -30.92 -15.48
N SER A 556 -22.49 -31.15 -16.76
CA SER A 556 -23.36 -31.00 -17.93
C SER A 556 -23.95 -32.35 -18.34
#